data_AF-A0A1H9SQP7-F1
#
_entry.id   AF-A0A1H9SQP7-F1
#
_cell.length_a   1.000
_cell.length_b   1.000
_cell.length_c   1.000
_cell.angle_alpha   90.00
_cell.angle_beta   90.00
_cell.angle_gamma   90.00
#
_symmetry.space_group_name_H-M   'P 1'
#
loop_
_entity.id
_entity.type
_entity.pdbx_description
1 polymer ?
#
loop_
_entity_poly.entity_id
_entity_poly.type
_entity_poly.pdbx_seq_one_letter_code
_entity_poly.pdbx_strand_id
1 'polypeptide(L)' 'MIKQGDIVTINFDPSKGSEIKKRRLALVISRDEYNLSSNLIIVCPITSTQKKTTLFCFYK' A
#
# COMPACT_ATOMS: atom_id res chain seq x y z
N MET A 1 -3.16 15.78 1.64
CA MET A 1 -4.02 14.95 0.78
C MET A 1 -3.11 13.97 0.06
N ILE A 2 -3.37 12.67 0.17
CA ILE A 2 -2.54 11.64 -0.45
C ILE A 2 -2.91 11.54 -1.93
N LYS A 3 -1.92 11.67 -2.82
CA LYS A 3 -2.09 11.63 -4.26
C LYS A 3 -1.47 10.40 -4.90
N GLN A 4 -1.90 10.09 -6.11
CA GLN A 4 -1.26 9.07 -6.93
C GLN A 4 0.21 9.43 -7.13
N GLY A 5 1.10 8.46 -6.88
CA GLY A 5 2.55 8.64 -6.96
C GLY A 5 3.23 9.01 -5.63
N ASP A 6 2.49 9.33 -4.58
CA ASP A 6 3.07 9.59 -3.26
C ASP A 6 3.66 8.30 -2.65
N ILE A 7 4.74 8.46 -1.88
CA ILE A 7 5.31 7.40 -1.06
C ILE A 7 4.84 7.58 0.38
N VAL A 8 4.12 6.59 0.89
CA VAL A 8 3.53 6.61 2.23
C VAL A 8 4.13 5.52 3.10
N THR A 9 4.23 5.78 4.40
CA THR A 9 4.66 4.77 5.38
C THR A 9 3.45 4.12 6.02
N ILE A 10 3.29 2.82 5.79
CA ILE A 10 2.10 2.06 6.18
C ILE A 10 2.49 0.96 7.17
N ASN A 11 1.65 0.73 8.19
CA ASN A 11 1.83 -0.38 9.12
C ASN A 11 1.02 -1.60 8.67
N PHE A 12 1.66 -2.64 8.16
CA PHE A 12 0.93 -3.80 7.67
C PHE A 12 0.51 -4.79 8.77
N ASP A 13 0.80 -4.51 10.06
CA ASP A 13 0.36 -5.35 11.18
C ASP A 13 -1.03 -4.96 11.70
N PRO A 14 -1.94 -5.92 11.97
CA PRO A 14 -1.80 -7.36 11.81
C PRO A 14 -2.10 -7.85 10.37
N SER A 15 -1.20 -8.64 9.79
CA SER A 15 -1.42 -9.32 8.50
C SER A 15 -1.53 -10.83 8.69
N LYS A 16 -2.32 -11.50 7.84
CA LYS A 16 -2.57 -12.94 7.96
C LYS A 16 -1.61 -13.73 7.06
N GLY A 17 -1.04 -14.82 7.61
CA GLY A 17 -0.22 -15.76 6.83
C GLY A 17 1.08 -15.17 6.30
N SER A 18 1.28 -15.30 4.98
CA SER A 18 2.49 -14.92 4.22
C SER A 18 2.47 -13.48 3.67
N GLU A 19 1.46 -12.70 4.04
CA GLU A 19 1.36 -11.28 3.72
C GLU A 19 2.53 -10.47 4.30
N ILE A 20 2.73 -9.27 3.76
CA ILE A 20 3.77 -8.35 4.23
C ILE A 20 3.44 -7.91 5.65
N LYS A 21 4.39 -8.11 6.56
CA LYS A 21 4.32 -7.68 7.96
C LYS A 21 5.22 -6.46 8.20
N LYS A 22 5.02 -5.80 9.34
CA LYS A 22 5.76 -4.61 9.81
C LYS A 22 5.44 -3.33 9.03
N ARG A 23 5.93 -2.22 9.56
CA ARG A 23 5.86 -0.90 8.92
C ARG A 23 6.78 -0.85 7.70
N ARG A 24 6.22 -0.51 6.53
CA ARG A 24 6.98 -0.38 5.27
C ARG A 24 6.54 0.81 4.45
N LEU A 25 7.43 1.27 3.57
CA LEU A 25 7.08 2.24 2.54
C LEU A 25 6.24 1.58 1.46
N ALA A 26 5.27 2.33 0.93
CA ALA A 26 4.43 1.90 -0.17
C ALA A 26 4.16 3.07 -1.11
N LEU A 27 4.06 2.76 -2.40
CA LEU A 27 3.71 3.70 -3.46
C LEU A 27 2.20 3.72 -3.65
N VAL A 28 1.61 4.91 -3.66
CA VAL A 28 0.18 5.09 -3.94
C VAL A 28 -0.06 4.97 -5.44
N ILE A 29 -0.89 4.01 -5.84
CA ILE A 29 -1.23 3.76 -7.25
C ILE A 29 -2.69 4.09 -7.57
N SER A 30 -3.54 4.23 -6.56
CA SER A 30 -4.93 4.65 -6.73
C SER A 30 -5.03 6.11 -7.18
N ARG A 31 -6.07 6.40 -7.97
CA ARG A 31 -6.39 7.75 -8.45
C ARG A 31 -6.85 8.64 -7.30
N ASP A 32 -6.57 9.94 -7.40
CA ASP A 32 -6.95 10.94 -6.40
C ASP A 32 -8.47 10.96 -6.14
N GLU A 33 -9.28 10.84 -7.20
CA GLU A 33 -10.75 10.74 -7.12
C GLU A 33 -11.22 9.54 -6.29
N TYR A 34 -10.52 8.40 -6.42
CA TYR A 34 -10.82 7.20 -5.64
C TYR A 34 -10.44 7.40 -4.17
N ASN A 35 -9.27 7.98 -3.91
CA ASN A 35 -8.78 8.26 -2.55
C ASN A 35 -9.76 9.17 -1.79
N LEU A 36 -10.30 10.18 -2.48
CA LEU A 36 -11.25 11.15 -1.93
C LEU A 36 -12.64 10.56 -1.67
N SER A 37 -13.12 9.69 -2.56
CA SER A 37 -14.47 9.11 -2.46
C SER A 37 -14.55 7.93 -1.50
N SER A 38 -13.50 7.10 -1.44
CA SER A 38 -13.56 5.82 -0.74
C SER A 38 -12.93 5.83 0.65
N ASN A 39 -12.22 6.91 1.04
CA ASN A 39 -11.33 6.92 2.23
C ASN A 39 -10.42 5.69 2.28
N LEU A 40 -10.10 5.13 1.11
CA LEU A 40 -9.21 3.99 0.93
C LEU A 40 -8.17 4.38 -0.12
N ILE A 41 -6.97 3.85 0.06
CA ILE A 41 -5.89 3.98 -0.90
C ILE A 41 -5.43 2.60 -1.34
N ILE A 42 -5.09 2.47 -2.61
CA ILE A 42 -4.46 1.27 -3.16
C ILE A 42 -2.98 1.55 -3.25
N VAL A 43 -2.19 0.69 -2.62
CA VAL A 43 -0.74 0.87 -2.50
C VAL A 43 0.03 -0.37 -2.94
N CYS A 44 1.23 -0.12 -3.47
CA CYS A 44 2.22 -1.15 -3.76
C CYS A 44 3.39 -1.02 -2.76
N PRO A 45 3.58 -1.97 -1.84
CA PRO A 45 4.65 -1.92 -0.85
C PRO A 45 6.02 -2.13 -1.51
N ILE A 46 6.99 -1.31 -1.11
CA ILE A 46 8.37 -1.41 -1.56
C ILE A 46 9.07 -2.49 -0.72
N THR A 47 9.63 -3.50 -1.38
CA THR A 47 10.35 -4.59 -0.70
C THR A 47 11.73 -4.80 -1.32
N SER A 48 12.73 -5.09 -0.48
CA SER A 48 14.10 -5.35 -0.93
C SER A 48 14.26 -6.74 -1.56
N THR A 49 13.36 -7.67 -1.27
CA THR A 49 13.41 -9.04 -1.80
C THR A 49 12.60 -9.11 -3.08
N GLN A 50 13.23 -9.52 -4.18
CA GLN A 50 12.53 -9.74 -5.45
C GLN A 50 11.64 -10.99 -5.35
N LYS A 51 10.39 -10.80 -4.91
CA LYS A 51 9.35 -11.82 -5.00
C LYS A 51 8.49 -11.51 -6.22
N LYS A 52 8.23 -12.52 -7.06
CA LYS A 52 7.34 -12.48 -8.22
C LYS A 52 5.86 -12.45 -7.81
N THR A 53 5.54 -11.80 -6.70
CA THR A 53 4.18 -11.68 -6.17
C THR A 53 3.82 -10.21 -6.18
N THR A 54 2.91 -9.83 -7.09
CA THR A 54 2.34 -8.48 -7.10
C THR A 54 1.44 -8.33 -5.89
N LEU A 55 1.93 -7.63 -4.87
CA LEU A 55 1.19 -7.40 -3.63
C LEU A 55 0.52 -6.03 -3.74
N PHE A 56 -0.77 -6.02 -4.08
CA PHE A 56 -1.61 -4.85 -3.88
C PHE A 56 -2.26 -4.95 -2.51
N CYS A 57 -2.14 -3.91 -1.71
CA CYS A 57 -2.84 -3.83 -0.43
C CYS A 57 -3.83 -2.67 -0.49
N PHE A 58 -5.06 -2.93 -0.07
CA PHE A 58 -6.06 -1.91 0.18
C PHE A 58 -5.85 -1.42 1.61
N TYR A 59 -5.58 -0.13 1.76
CA TYR A 59 -5.33 0.46 3.06
C TYR A 59 -6.37 1.54 3.35
N LYS A 60 -6.85 1.56 4.59
CA LYS A 60 -7.80 2.55 5.11
C LYS A 60 -7.08 3.60 5.93
#